data_AF-A0A2D7HIH9-F1
#
_entry.id   AF-A0A2D7HIH9-F1
#
_cell.length_a   1.000
_cell.length_b   1.000
_cell.length_c   1.000
_cell.angle_alpha   90.00
_cell.angle_beta   90.00
_cell.angle_gamma   90.00
#
_symmetry.space_group_name_H-M   'P 1'
#
loop_
_entity.id
_entity.type
_entity.pdbx_description
1 polymer ?
#
loop_
_entity_poly.entity_id
_entity_poly.type
_entity_poly.pdbx_seq_one_letter_code
_entity_poly.pdbx_strand_id
1 'polypeptide(L)'
;MNKQSSDEFGVATAGCAIGIGSALFTCLLLYLNGSLVLAVISAVTEPEDTWLNDERVAQCALFLVPVILVVIEWMMIDYVRTRFVRRAR
;
A
#
# COMPACT_ATOMS: atom_id res chain seq x y z
N MET A 1 -17.64 -15.53 35.93
CA MET A 1 -18.15 -14.82 34.73
C MET A 1 -17.26 -13.66 34.23
N ASN A 2 -16.08 -13.38 34.81
CA ASN A 2 -15.25 -12.23 34.40
C ASN A 2 -14.26 -12.47 33.24
N LYS A 3 -13.97 -13.72 32.88
CA LYS A 3 -12.89 -14.05 31.93
C LYS A 3 -13.27 -13.79 30.48
N GLN A 4 -14.52 -14.11 30.12
CA GLN A 4 -15.03 -13.96 28.76
C GLN A 4 -15.07 -12.50 28.28
N SER A 5 -15.40 -11.57 29.18
CA SER A 5 -15.46 -10.13 28.89
C SER A 5 -14.07 -9.51 28.65
N SER A 6 -13.04 -9.97 29.38
CA SER A 6 -11.65 -9.52 29.16
C SER A 6 -11.05 -10.05 27.85
N ASP A 7 -11.38 -11.29 27.48
CA ASP A 7 -10.89 -11.91 26.24
C ASP A 7 -11.51 -11.25 25.00
N GLU A 8 -12.81 -10.90 25.02
CA GLU A 8 -13.46 -10.15 23.94
C GLU A 8 -12.86 -8.75 23.72
N PHE A 9 -12.58 -8.03 24.81
CA PHE A 9 -11.94 -6.71 24.73
C PHE A 9 -10.50 -6.78 24.20
N GLY A 10 -9.76 -7.83 24.57
CA GLY A 10 -8.41 -8.09 24.07
C GLY A 10 -8.38 -8.38 22.57
N VAL A 11 -9.31 -9.22 22.08
CA VAL A 11 -9.45 -9.53 20.65
C VAL A 11 -9.88 -8.31 19.85
N ALA A 12 -10.84 -7.53 20.36
CA ALA A 12 -11.30 -6.30 19.71
C ALA A 12 -10.17 -5.26 19.61
N THR A 13 -9.41 -5.06 20.70
CA THR A 13 -8.28 -4.12 20.73
C THR A 13 -7.17 -4.54 19.76
N ALA A 14 -6.85 -5.84 19.71
CA ALA A 14 -5.86 -6.37 18.76
C ALA A 14 -6.31 -6.17 17.30
N GLY A 15 -7.59 -6.43 16.99
CA GLY A 15 -8.16 -6.19 15.66
C GLY A 15 -8.09 -4.72 15.26
N CYS A 16 -8.47 -3.80 16.16
CA CYS A 16 -8.37 -2.36 15.93
C CYS A 16 -6.92 -1.91 15.72
N ALA A 17 -5.98 -2.39 16.55
CA ALA A 17 -4.56 -2.04 16.41
C ALA A 17 -3.98 -2.53 15.07
N ILE A 18 -4.33 -3.75 14.64
CA ILE A 18 -3.93 -4.28 13.34
C ILE A 18 -4.56 -3.48 12.20
N GLY A 19 -5.85 -3.13 12.30
CA GLY A 19 -6.55 -2.32 11.30
C GLY A 19 -5.93 -0.92 11.15
N ILE A 20 -5.66 -0.25 12.26
CA ILE A 20 -5.01 1.07 12.27
C ILE A 20 -3.59 0.97 11.73
N GLY A 21 -2.80 -0.01 12.18
CA GLY A 21 -1.45 -0.24 11.69
C GLY A 21 -1.42 -0.51 10.19
N SER A 22 -2.38 -1.31 9.69
CA SER A 22 -2.57 -1.59 8.27
C SER A 22 -2.93 -0.33 7.47
N ALA A 23 -3.82 0.51 7.99
CA ALA A 23 -4.20 1.75 7.32
C ALA A 23 -3.03 2.73 7.24
N LEU A 24 -2.30 2.93 8.35
CA LEU A 24 -1.11 3.78 8.39
C LEU A 24 -0.01 3.28 7.45
N PHE A 25 0.21 1.95 7.41
CA PHE A 25 1.18 1.35 6.51
C PHE A 25 0.81 1.58 5.03
N THR A 26 -0.46 1.38 4.66
CA THR A 26 -0.95 1.70 3.31
C THR A 26 -0.79 3.18 2.97
N CYS A 27 -1.07 4.09 3.90
CA CYS A 27 -0.85 5.51 3.70
C CYS A 27 0.64 5.84 3.44
N LEU A 28 1.55 5.22 4.19
CA LEU A 28 2.99 5.38 3.99
C LEU A 28 3.42 4.86 2.62
N LEU A 29 2.94 3.69 2.20
CA LEU A 29 3.23 3.13 0.88
C LEU A 29 2.69 4.00 -0.25
N LEU A 30 1.46 4.51 -0.15
CA LEU A 30 0.90 5.45 -1.12
C LEU A 30 1.75 6.73 -1.22
N TYR A 31 2.23 7.25 -0.09
CA TYR A 31 3.09 8.43 -0.06
C TYR A 31 4.45 8.17 -0.72
N LEU A 32 5.10 7.04 -0.40
CA LEU A 32 6.36 6.63 -1.01
C LEU A 32 6.20 6.36 -2.51
N ASN A 33 5.12 5.67 -2.91
CA ASN A 33 4.86 5.37 -4.31
C ASN A 33 4.48 6.62 -5.12
N GLY A 34 3.69 7.53 -4.55
CA GLY A 34 3.39 8.83 -5.15
C GLY A 34 4.64 9.69 -5.35
N SER A 35 5.49 9.78 -4.33
CA SER A 35 6.76 10.52 -4.44
C SER A 35 7.74 9.87 -5.42
N LEU A 36 7.80 8.54 -5.48
CA LEU A 36 8.60 7.80 -6.46
C LEU A 36 8.14 8.10 -7.89
N VAL A 37 6.83 8.02 -8.16
CA VAL A 37 6.28 8.31 -9.50
C VAL A 37 6.56 9.75 -9.91
N LEU A 38 6.41 10.70 -8.99
CA LEU A 38 6.75 12.11 -9.26
C LEU A 38 8.23 12.30 -9.57
N ALA A 39 9.12 11.66 -8.80
CA ALA A 39 10.56 11.72 -9.03
C ALA A 39 10.95 11.08 -10.38
N VAL A 40 10.33 9.95 -10.74
CA VAL A 40 10.54 9.28 -12.03
C VAL A 40 10.06 10.15 -13.18
N ILE A 41 8.86 10.73 -13.09
CA ILE A 41 8.36 11.64 -14.12
C ILE A 41 9.32 12.82 -14.28
N SER A 42 9.73 13.45 -13.19
CA SER A 42 10.67 14.57 -13.21
C SER A 42 12.04 14.22 -13.81
N ALA A 43 12.50 12.98 -13.65
CA ALA A 43 13.77 12.51 -14.21
C ALA A 43 13.67 12.12 -15.69
N VAL A 44 12.47 11.72 -16.15
CA VAL A 44 12.22 11.24 -17.52
C VAL A 44 11.69 12.35 -18.44
N THR A 45 11.18 13.46 -17.90
CA THR A 45 10.90 14.70 -18.66
C THR A 45 12.18 15.38 -19.13
N GLU A 46 12.91 14.73 -20.03
CA GLU A 46 13.89 15.31 -20.94
C GLU A 46 13.15 15.81 -22.21
N PRO A 47 13.73 16.73 -23.01
CA PRO A 47 12.99 17.54 -23.99
C PRO A 47 12.48 16.80 -25.24
N GLU A 48 12.56 15.48 -25.32
CA GLU A 48 12.00 14.70 -26.44
C GLU A 48 10.52 14.33 -26.18
N ASP A 49 9.78 14.24 -27.29
CA ASP A 49 8.33 14.08 -27.46
C ASP A 49 7.74 12.83 -26.79
N THR A 50 7.88 12.72 -25.48
CA THR A 50 7.33 11.65 -24.67
C THR A 50 5.87 11.94 -24.35
N TRP A 51 5.03 10.91 -24.35
CA TRP A 51 3.61 10.98 -23.97
C TRP A 51 3.37 11.51 -22.54
N LEU A 52 4.44 11.63 -21.73
CA LEU A 52 4.45 12.26 -20.41
C LEU A 52 4.35 13.79 -20.45
N ASN A 53 4.55 14.43 -21.62
CA ASN A 53 4.29 15.86 -21.81
C ASN A 53 2.79 16.19 -21.85
N ASP A 54 1.92 15.18 -22.02
CA ASP A 54 0.48 15.39 -21.91
C ASP A 54 0.09 15.46 -20.42
N GLU A 55 -0.23 16.66 -19.95
CA GLU A 55 -0.67 16.98 -18.59
C GLU A 55 -1.71 15.99 -18.05
N ARG A 56 -2.61 15.51 -18.91
CA ARG A 56 -3.67 14.56 -18.53
C ARG A 56 -3.12 13.18 -18.24
N VAL A 57 -2.15 12.73 -19.04
CA VAL A 57 -1.50 11.43 -18.88
C VAL A 57 -0.60 11.44 -17.65
N ALA A 58 0.15 12.52 -17.43
CA ALA A 58 0.96 12.69 -16.22
C ALA A 58 0.11 12.69 -14.94
N GLN A 59 -1.00 13.42 -14.92
CA GLN A 59 -1.94 13.39 -13.78
C GLN A 59 -2.54 12.00 -13.58
N CYS A 60 -2.95 11.32 -14.65
CA CYS A 60 -3.49 9.97 -14.55
C CYS A 60 -2.45 9.00 -13.96
N ALA A 61 -1.20 9.07 -14.42
CA ALA A 61 -0.10 8.25 -13.91
C ALA A 61 0.20 8.54 -12.42
N LEU A 62 0.25 9.81 -12.02
CA LEU A 62 0.51 10.23 -10.64
C LEU A 62 -0.53 9.71 -9.64
N PHE A 63 -1.76 9.45 -10.06
CA PHE A 63 -2.81 8.90 -9.20
C PHE A 63 -2.98 7.39 -9.33
N LEU A 64 -2.98 6.87 -10.56
CA LEU A 64 -3.30 5.47 -10.80
C LEU A 64 -2.12 4.55 -10.47
N VAL A 65 -0.89 4.95 -10.80
CA VAL A 65 0.31 4.12 -10.61
C VAL A 65 0.57 3.86 -9.13
N PRO A 66 0.53 4.85 -8.21
CA PRO A 66 0.73 4.58 -6.79
C PRO A 66 -0.29 3.61 -6.21
N VAL A 67 -1.56 3.70 -6.64
CA VAL A 67 -2.61 2.80 -6.18
C VAL A 67 -2.36 1.37 -6.69
N ILE A 68 -1.98 1.21 -7.96
CA ILE A 68 -1.63 -0.10 -8.53
C ILE A 68 -0.43 -0.72 -7.82
N LEU A 69 0.62 0.07 -7.57
CA LEU A 69 1.81 -0.38 -6.83
C LEU A 69 1.44 -0.90 -5.43
N VAL A 70 0.58 -0.16 -4.72
CA VAL A 70 0.07 -0.59 -3.41
C VAL A 70 -0.74 -1.88 -3.49
N VAL A 71 -1.58 -2.07 -4.52
CA VAL A 71 -2.29 -3.35 -4.72
C VAL A 71 -1.30 -4.51 -4.91
N ILE A 72 -0.24 -4.30 -5.69
CA ILE A 72 0.81 -5.31 -5.91
C ILE A 72 1.57 -5.61 -4.62
N GLU A 73 1.93 -4.59 -3.84
CA GLU A 73 2.60 -4.74 -2.54
C GLU A 73 1.74 -5.54 -1.56
N TRP A 74 0.43 -5.24 -1.48
CA TRP A 74 -0.51 -6.01 -0.68
C TRP A 74 -0.66 -7.45 -1.17
N MET A 75 -0.71 -7.67 -2.48
CA MET A 75 -0.72 -9.02 -3.05
C MET A 75 0.57 -9.79 -2.73
N MET A 76 1.73 -9.14 -2.75
CA MET A 76 2.99 -9.78 -2.34
C MET A 76 2.97 -10.16 -0.87
N ILE A 77 2.49 -9.28 0.01
CA ILE A 77 2.35 -9.57 1.44
C ILE A 77 1.41 -10.76 1.65
N ASP A 78 0.26 -10.79 0.98
CA ASP A 78 -0.70 -11.87 1.08
C ASP A 78 -0.14 -13.20 0.55
N TYR A 79 0.57 -13.16 -0.58
CA TYR A 79 1.25 -14.31 -1.15
C TYR A 79 2.32 -14.87 -0.20
N VAL A 80 3.16 -13.99 0.35
CA VAL A 80 4.20 -14.32 1.33
C VAL A 80 3.57 -14.92 2.58
N ARG A 81 2.56 -14.27 3.17
CA ARG A 81 1.83 -14.79 4.35
C ARG A 81 1.23 -16.16 4.07
N THR A 82 0.53 -16.32 2.95
CA THR A 82 -0.07 -17.60 2.56
C THR A 82 0.99 -18.69 2.41
N ARG A 83 2.15 -18.37 1.84
CA ARG A 83 3.23 -19.33 1.63
C ARG A 83 3.94 -19.73 2.92
N PHE A 84 4.20 -18.78 3.82
CA PHE A 84 4.85 -19.03 5.10
C PHE A 84 3.92 -19.74 6.10
N VAL A 85 2.64 -19.35 6.17
CA VAL A 85 1.65 -20.01 7.03
C VAL A 85 1.44 -21.47 6.61
N ARG A 86 1.42 -21.77 5.29
CA ARG A 86 1.35 -23.15 4.79
C ARG A 86 2.62 -23.98 5.02
N ARG A 87 3.77 -23.35 5.28
CA ARG A 87 5.02 -24.06 5.61
C ARG A 87 5.21 -24.26 7.12
N ALA A 88 4.59 -23.42 7.94
CA ALA A 88 4.65 -23.50 9.40
C ALA A 88 3.65 -24.50 10.00
N ARG A 89 2.75 -25.07 9.17
CA ARG A 89 1.82 -26.15 9.53
C ARG A 89 2.28 -27.44 8.85
#